data_AF-S9V5Y0-F1
#
_entry.id   AF-S9V5Y0-F1
#
_cell.length_a   1.000
_cell.length_b   1.000
_cell.length_c   1.000
_cell.angle_alpha   90.00
_cell.angle_beta   90.00
_cell.angle_gamma   90.00
#
_symmetry.space_group_name_H-M   'P 1'
#
loop_
_entity.id
_entity.type
_entity.pdbx_description
1 polymer ?
#
loop_
_entity_poly.entity_id
_entity_poly.type
_entity_poly.pdbx_seq_one_letter_code
_entity_poly.pdbx_strand_id
1 'polypeptide(L)'
;MPSQRINLDVSFITFHDDECPGSNITDKNSKTFVVTTGGYPQEVLLVTRASSAKFAKITMVFEGVKDFVLEKCRVNETAFEVIAERSLPMGDGKEGKQRQTEVLDLDPESVGKDIRMLRLRILSGYKDFAAIFNVDAIGEESEQQMVVLESRPEVNL
;
A
#
# COMPACT_ATOMS: atom_id res chain seq x y z
N MET A 1 -13.24 10.13 -15.25
CA MET A 1 -13.22 8.83 -15.94
C MET A 1 -13.91 7.82 -15.01
N PRO A 2 -14.25 6.58 -15.40
CA PRO A 2 -14.69 5.60 -14.40
C PRO A 2 -13.50 5.23 -13.50
N SER A 3 -13.67 5.35 -12.18
CA SER A 3 -12.65 4.94 -11.22
C SER A 3 -12.35 3.46 -11.37
N GLN A 4 -11.07 3.13 -11.57
CA GLN A 4 -10.56 1.77 -11.73
C GLN A 4 -9.64 1.41 -10.57
N ARG A 5 -9.20 0.16 -10.52
CA ARG A 5 -8.23 -0.27 -9.52
C ARG A 5 -6.84 0.29 -9.88
N ILE A 6 -6.14 0.85 -8.89
CA ILE A 6 -4.76 1.31 -9.03
C ILE A 6 -3.82 0.12 -8.84
N ASN A 7 -2.83 -0.03 -9.70
CA ASN A 7 -1.84 -1.09 -9.61
C ASN A 7 -0.70 -0.64 -8.68
N LEU A 8 -0.59 -1.31 -7.54
CA LEU A 8 0.42 -1.07 -6.53
C LEU A 8 1.42 -2.21 -6.52
N ASP A 9 2.70 -1.89 -6.36
CA ASP A 9 3.77 -2.85 -6.07
C ASP A 9 4.41 -2.52 -4.71
N VAL A 10 4.81 -3.55 -3.97
CA VAL A 10 5.63 -3.38 -2.76
C VAL A 10 7.08 -3.14 -3.19
N SER A 11 7.59 -1.96 -2.88
CA SER A 11 8.96 -1.54 -3.21
C SER A 11 9.95 -1.77 -2.08
N PHE A 12 9.49 -1.68 -0.84
CA PHE A 12 10.29 -1.89 0.36
C PHE A 12 9.42 -2.38 1.51
N ILE A 13 9.98 -3.21 2.37
CA ILE A 13 9.35 -3.74 3.57
C ILE A 13 10.44 -4.00 4.62
N THR A 14 10.19 -3.66 5.89
CA THR A 14 11.18 -3.80 6.98
C THR A 14 11.24 -5.20 7.61
N PHE A 15 10.33 -6.08 7.20
CA PHE A 15 10.21 -7.45 7.68
C PHE A 15 10.04 -8.38 6.49
N HIS A 16 10.55 -9.60 6.60
CA HIS A 16 10.55 -10.54 5.50
C HIS A 16 10.40 -11.97 6.01
N ASP A 17 9.56 -12.73 5.33
CA ASP A 17 9.34 -14.16 5.51
C ASP A 17 9.31 -14.79 4.10
N ASP A 18 10.15 -15.79 3.87
CA ASP A 18 10.29 -16.44 2.55
C ASP A 18 9.00 -17.15 2.13
N GLU A 19 8.18 -17.61 3.07
CA GLU A 19 6.90 -18.26 2.78
C GLU A 19 5.77 -17.24 2.51
N CYS A 20 5.96 -15.99 2.95
CA CYS A 20 4.99 -14.92 2.88
C CYS A 20 5.61 -13.64 2.29
N PRO A 21 5.91 -13.62 0.97
CA PRO A 21 6.61 -12.49 0.36
C PRO A 21 5.79 -11.20 0.40
N GLY A 22 6.48 -10.05 0.44
CA GLY A 22 5.88 -8.71 0.45
C GLY A 22 4.78 -8.50 -0.61
N SER A 23 4.94 -9.08 -1.79
CA SER A 23 3.96 -9.01 -2.89
C SER A 23 2.56 -9.49 -2.52
N ASN A 24 2.43 -10.35 -1.51
CA ASN A 24 1.14 -10.83 -0.99
C ASN A 24 0.23 -9.67 -0.53
N ILE A 25 0.80 -8.54 -0.12
CA ILE A 25 0.02 -7.36 0.31
C ILE A 25 -0.85 -6.80 -0.83
N THR A 26 -0.45 -7.00 -2.09
CA THR A 26 -1.09 -6.39 -3.27
C THR A 26 -1.57 -7.40 -4.30
N ASP A 27 -1.47 -8.71 -4.01
CA ASP A 27 -1.74 -9.79 -4.96
C ASP A 27 -3.25 -10.09 -5.17
N LYS A 28 -4.11 -9.43 -4.37
CA LYS A 28 -5.59 -9.56 -4.39
C LYS A 28 -6.09 -10.94 -3.95
N ASN A 29 -5.24 -11.78 -3.39
CA ASN A 29 -5.61 -13.07 -2.85
C ASN A 29 -5.93 -12.94 -1.37
N SER A 30 -7.20 -13.11 -1.02
CA SER A 30 -7.63 -12.98 0.37
C SER A 30 -7.06 -14.05 1.31
N LYS A 31 -6.33 -15.05 0.82
CA LYS A 31 -5.73 -16.13 1.63
C LYS A 31 -4.25 -15.93 1.91
N THR A 32 -3.57 -15.06 1.16
CA THR A 32 -2.17 -14.72 1.37
C THR A 32 -2.08 -13.52 2.31
N PHE A 33 -0.93 -13.40 2.97
CA PHE A 33 -0.64 -12.32 3.90
C PHE A 33 0.88 -12.21 4.06
N VAL A 34 1.30 -11.17 4.77
CA VAL A 34 2.62 -11.06 5.37
C VAL A 34 2.48 -10.91 6.87
N VAL A 35 3.49 -11.31 7.63
CA VAL A 35 3.52 -11.18 9.09
C VAL A 35 4.73 -10.35 9.48
N THR A 36 4.53 -9.38 10.38
CA THR A 36 5.65 -8.63 10.96
C THR A 36 6.55 -9.57 11.76
N THR A 37 7.86 -9.30 11.81
CA THR A 37 8.82 -10.11 12.58
C THR A 37 9.03 -9.59 14.01
N GLY A 38 8.11 -8.77 14.52
CA GLY A 38 8.19 -8.14 15.85
C GLY A 38 8.98 -6.83 15.85
N GLY A 39 9.09 -6.19 17.02
CA GLY A 39 9.85 -4.94 17.17
C GLY A 39 9.29 -3.76 16.37
N TYR A 40 8.09 -3.28 16.75
CA TYR A 40 7.46 -2.13 16.12
C TYR A 40 8.28 -0.82 16.32
N PRO A 41 8.20 0.16 15.39
CA PRO A 41 7.36 0.17 14.19
C PRO A 41 7.93 -0.66 13.03
N GLN A 42 7.02 -1.18 12.20
CA GLN A 42 7.34 -1.89 10.97
C GLN A 42 6.64 -1.18 9.80
N GLU A 43 7.23 -1.15 8.61
CA GLU A 43 6.70 -0.39 7.49
C GLU A 43 6.75 -1.13 6.15
N VAL A 44 5.82 -0.73 5.28
CA VAL A 44 5.66 -1.17 3.90
C VAL A 44 5.58 0.07 3.02
N LEU A 45 6.41 0.13 1.99
CA LEU A 45 6.36 1.17 0.96
C LEU A 45 5.75 0.60 -0.32
N LEU A 46 4.58 1.13 -0.68
CA LEU A 46 3.82 0.77 -1.86
C LEU A 46 4.00 1.86 -2.92
N VAL A 47 4.21 1.48 -4.17
CA VAL A 47 4.39 2.41 -5.29
C VAL A 47 3.35 2.16 -6.38
N THR A 48 2.84 3.23 -6.99
CA THR A 48 1.99 3.10 -8.18
C THR A 48 2.83 2.65 -9.37
N ARG A 49 2.29 1.75 -10.23
CA ARG A 49 2.94 1.39 -11.50
C ARG A 49 2.92 2.55 -12.49
N ALA A 50 1.83 3.31 -12.55
CA ALA A 50 1.74 4.58 -13.27
C ALA A 50 2.57 5.68 -12.60
N SER A 51 2.94 6.75 -13.33
CA SER A 51 3.76 7.85 -12.79
C SER A 51 3.14 8.53 -11.57
N SER A 52 1.81 8.52 -11.46
CA SER A 52 1.00 8.92 -10.31
C SER A 52 -0.38 8.30 -10.42
N ALA A 53 -1.18 8.40 -9.36
CA ALA A 53 -2.61 8.18 -9.45
C ALA A 53 -3.39 9.15 -8.55
N LYS A 54 -4.64 9.42 -8.93
CA LYS A 54 -5.65 10.04 -8.09
C LYS A 54 -6.42 8.95 -7.36
N PHE A 55 -6.25 8.84 -6.05
CA PHE A 55 -6.90 7.83 -5.22
C PHE A 55 -8.27 8.34 -4.75
N ALA A 56 -9.30 7.53 -4.95
CA ALA A 56 -10.65 7.77 -4.44
C ALA A 56 -10.96 6.94 -3.20
N LYS A 57 -10.36 5.75 -3.10
CA LYS A 57 -10.54 4.85 -1.95
C LYS A 57 -9.32 3.99 -1.73
N ILE A 58 -8.96 3.77 -0.47
CA ILE A 58 -7.97 2.79 -0.04
C ILE A 58 -8.65 1.80 0.91
N THR A 59 -8.42 0.52 0.72
CA THR A 59 -8.91 -0.55 1.59
C THR A 59 -7.72 -1.35 2.10
N MET A 60 -7.58 -1.44 3.41
CA MET A 60 -6.52 -2.18 4.08
C MET A 60 -7.14 -3.29 4.94
N VAL A 61 -6.52 -4.47 4.92
CA VAL A 61 -6.99 -5.62 5.70
C VAL A 61 -5.83 -6.14 6.54
N PHE A 62 -6.07 -6.21 7.84
CA PHE A 62 -5.09 -6.56 8.85
C PHE A 62 -5.58 -7.67 9.76
N GLU A 63 -4.68 -8.20 10.57
CA GLU A 63 -4.99 -8.95 11.78
C GLU A 63 -3.97 -8.62 12.88
N GLY A 64 -4.46 -8.36 14.09
CA GLY A 64 -3.61 -8.09 15.25
C GLY A 64 -2.93 -6.72 15.25
N VAL A 65 -3.21 -5.85 14.28
CA VAL A 65 -2.74 -4.46 14.27
C VAL A 65 -3.51 -3.66 15.33
N LYS A 66 -2.81 -2.85 16.13
CA LYS A 66 -3.44 -1.96 17.10
C LYS A 66 -3.36 -0.52 16.63
N ASP A 67 -2.17 -0.02 16.32
CA ASP A 67 -1.99 1.36 15.85
C ASP A 67 -1.26 1.35 14.50
N PHE A 68 -1.75 2.12 13.53
CA PHE A 68 -1.06 2.33 12.26
C PHE A 68 -1.16 3.77 11.76
N VAL A 69 -0.20 4.13 10.92
CA VAL A 69 -0.20 5.38 10.15
C VAL A 69 -0.07 5.05 8.67
N LEU A 70 -0.91 5.67 7.85
CA LEU A 70 -0.79 5.67 6.40
C LEU A 70 -0.39 7.07 5.94
N GLU A 71 0.71 7.14 5.20
CA GLU A 71 1.27 8.37 4.64
C GLU A 71 1.29 8.28 3.12
N LYS A 72 1.23 9.42 2.43
CA LYS A 72 1.46 9.53 0.98
C LYS A 72 2.72 10.31 0.68
N CYS A 73 3.30 10.04 -0.49
CA CYS A 73 4.25 10.91 -1.15
C CYS A 73 3.77 11.16 -2.58
N ARG A 74 3.78 12.43 -3.01
CA ARG A 74 3.35 12.81 -4.37
C ARG A 74 4.49 12.73 -5.36
N VAL A 75 4.16 12.84 -6.64
CA VAL A 75 5.17 12.96 -7.69
C VAL A 75 6.04 14.19 -7.45
N ASN A 76 7.36 14.02 -7.64
CA ASN A 76 8.40 15.04 -7.43
C ASN A 76 8.57 15.52 -5.98
N GLU A 77 7.98 14.82 -5.01
CA GLU A 77 8.20 15.07 -3.59
C GLU A 77 9.04 13.95 -2.97
N THR A 78 9.66 14.26 -1.82
CA THR A 78 10.41 13.28 -1.01
C THR A 78 9.85 13.13 0.39
N ALA A 79 9.01 14.07 0.83
CA ALA A 79 8.39 14.05 2.14
C ALA A 79 7.11 13.21 2.10
N PHE A 80 6.84 12.53 3.21
CA PHE A 80 5.59 11.81 3.42
C PHE A 80 4.62 12.69 4.23
N GLU A 81 3.38 12.79 3.76
CA GLU A 81 2.27 13.47 4.42
C GLU A 81 1.30 12.42 5.01
N VAL A 82 0.93 12.56 6.28
CA VAL A 82 -0.05 11.65 6.92
C VAL A 82 -1.43 11.80 6.27
N ILE A 83 -2.00 10.69 5.81
CA ILE A 83 -3.39 10.60 5.32
C ILE A 83 -4.31 10.08 6.42
N ALA A 84 -3.83 9.09 7.19
CA ALA A 84 -4.60 8.50 8.27
C ALA A 84 -3.70 8.03 9.40
N GLU A 85 -4.15 8.27 10.62
CA GLU A 85 -3.65 7.64 11.84
C GLU A 85 -4.86 7.01 12.54
N ARG A 86 -4.75 5.73 12.89
CA ARG A 86 -5.87 4.95 13.42
C ARG A 86 -5.41 4.01 14.53
N SER A 87 -6.27 3.88 15.53
CA SER A 87 -6.22 2.80 16.51
C SER A 87 -7.38 1.86 16.23
N LEU A 88 -7.08 0.59 15.98
CA LEU A 88 -8.04 -0.44 15.62
C LEU A 88 -8.41 -1.28 16.85
N PRO A 89 -9.69 -1.63 17.05
CA PRO A 89 -10.05 -2.61 18.06
C PRO A 89 -9.50 -3.98 17.67
N MET A 90 -9.10 -4.80 18.64
CA MET A 90 -8.71 -6.19 18.38
C MET A 90 -9.87 -6.91 17.69
N GLY A 91 -9.59 -7.64 16.61
CA GLY A 91 -10.58 -8.48 15.96
C GLY A 91 -11.27 -9.36 16.99
N ASP A 92 -12.60 -9.37 17.01
CA ASP A 92 -13.40 -9.90 18.11
C ASP A 92 -13.33 -11.44 18.21
N GLY A 93 -12.78 -12.12 17.21
CA GLY A 93 -12.47 -13.56 17.20
C GLY A 93 -13.69 -14.48 17.33
N LYS A 94 -14.86 -13.92 17.62
CA LYS A 94 -16.16 -14.56 17.62
C LYS A 94 -16.65 -14.55 16.17
N GLU A 95 -17.17 -15.67 15.70
CA GLU A 95 -17.62 -15.86 14.31
C GLU A 95 -16.52 -15.85 13.22
N GLY A 96 -15.26 -16.11 13.57
CA GLY A 96 -14.19 -16.29 12.57
C GLY A 96 -13.74 -15.01 11.86
N LYS A 97 -14.14 -13.83 12.36
CA LYS A 97 -13.67 -12.53 11.84
C LYS A 97 -12.50 -11.99 12.68
N GLN A 98 -11.32 -12.58 12.50
CA GLN A 98 -10.08 -12.01 13.07
C GLN A 98 -9.58 -10.78 12.30
N ARG A 99 -10.11 -10.55 11.09
CA ARG A 99 -9.64 -9.50 10.20
C ARG A 99 -10.22 -8.13 10.55
N GLN A 100 -9.33 -7.16 10.65
CA GLN A 100 -9.64 -5.74 10.78
C GLN A 100 -9.60 -5.13 9.38
N THR A 101 -10.72 -4.59 8.90
CA THR A 101 -10.80 -3.95 7.57
C THR A 101 -11.00 -2.46 7.73
N GLU A 102 -10.06 -1.69 7.22
CA GLU A 102 -10.11 -0.23 7.21
C GLU A 102 -10.33 0.29 5.80
N VAL A 103 -11.27 1.22 5.66
CA VAL A 103 -11.59 1.87 4.39
C VAL A 103 -11.41 3.37 4.56
N LEU A 104 -10.62 3.96 3.69
CA LEU A 104 -10.41 5.39 3.59
C LEU A 104 -10.98 5.88 2.27
N ASP A 105 -12.06 6.65 2.34
CA ASP A 105 -12.54 7.41 1.19
C ASP A 105 -11.75 8.73 1.10
N LEU A 106 -11.17 8.99 -0.06
CA LEU A 106 -10.31 10.14 -0.32
C LEU A 106 -10.93 10.99 -1.42
N ASP A 107 -10.85 12.31 -1.29
CA ASP A 107 -11.15 13.21 -2.40
C ASP A 107 -10.00 13.19 -3.42
N PRO A 108 -10.23 12.71 -4.66
CA PRO A 108 -9.20 12.58 -5.69
C PRO A 108 -8.58 13.92 -6.14
N GLU A 109 -9.24 15.04 -5.86
CA GLU A 109 -8.76 16.38 -6.22
C GLU A 109 -7.99 17.07 -5.09
N SER A 110 -7.92 16.47 -3.90
CA SER A 110 -7.18 17.00 -2.75
C SER A 110 -6.24 15.96 -2.12
N VAL A 111 -6.69 15.25 -1.08
CA VAL A 111 -5.87 14.29 -0.34
C VAL A 111 -5.47 13.11 -1.23
N GLY A 112 -6.35 12.68 -2.13
CA GLY A 112 -6.09 11.59 -3.08
C GLY A 112 -5.25 11.96 -4.29
N LYS A 113 -4.90 13.24 -4.48
CA LYS A 113 -4.31 13.74 -5.72
C LYS A 113 -2.80 13.42 -5.85
N ASP A 114 -2.40 13.05 -7.07
CA ASP A 114 -1.00 12.89 -7.53
C ASP A 114 -0.11 11.99 -6.65
N ILE A 115 -0.70 10.97 -6.03
CA ILE A 115 0.03 10.05 -5.15
C ILE A 115 0.89 9.12 -6.01
N ARG A 116 2.19 9.03 -5.66
CA ARG A 116 3.16 8.10 -6.25
C ARG A 116 3.46 6.94 -5.31
N MET A 117 3.56 7.22 -4.01
CA MET A 117 3.89 6.23 -2.99
C MET A 117 2.94 6.33 -1.81
N LEU A 118 2.66 5.18 -1.20
CA LEU A 118 2.03 5.07 0.10
C LEU A 118 3.02 4.40 1.05
N ARG A 119 3.17 4.96 2.26
CA ARG A 119 3.92 4.34 3.34
C ARG A 119 2.95 3.94 4.43
N LEU A 120 2.79 2.64 4.60
CA LEU A 120 2.01 2.07 5.70
C LEU A 120 2.98 1.71 6.83
N ARG A 121 2.75 2.26 8.02
CA ARG A 121 3.52 1.97 9.22
C ARG A 121 2.62 1.32 10.26
N ILE A 122 2.95 0.09 10.66
CA ILE A 122 2.37 -0.56 11.82
C ILE A 122 3.15 -0.09 13.04
N LEU A 123 2.54 0.79 13.84
CA LEU A 123 3.16 1.39 15.02
C LEU A 123 3.12 0.47 16.24
N SER A 124 2.05 -0.33 16.35
CA SER A 124 1.91 -1.32 17.42
C SER A 124 0.93 -2.42 17.02
N GLY A 125 1.07 -3.59 17.66
CA GLY A 125 0.13 -4.70 17.56
C GLY A 125 -0.42 -5.09 18.93
N TYR A 126 -1.49 -5.88 18.94
CA TYR A 126 -2.02 -6.51 20.15
C TYR A 126 -1.15 -7.65 20.67
N LYS A 127 -0.26 -8.17 19.82
CA LYS A 127 0.75 -9.18 20.10
C LYS A 127 2.08 -8.74 19.50
N ASP A 128 3.12 -9.55 19.72
CA ASP A 128 4.45 -9.32 19.15
C ASP A 128 4.43 -9.23 17.62
N PHE A 129 3.50 -9.95 16.97
CA PHE A 129 3.35 -9.99 15.52
C PHE A 129 1.96 -9.52 15.09
N ALA A 130 1.88 -8.95 13.90
CA ALA A 130 0.65 -8.53 13.23
C ALA A 130 0.73 -8.93 11.74
N ALA A 131 -0.42 -9.20 11.13
CA ALA A 131 -0.49 -9.60 9.73
C ALA A 131 -1.13 -8.51 8.87
N ILE A 132 -0.64 -8.39 7.63
CA ILE A 132 -1.21 -7.55 6.58
C ILE A 132 -1.66 -8.47 5.45
N PHE A 133 -2.95 -8.51 5.19
CA PHE A 133 -3.55 -9.36 4.15
C PHE A 133 -3.69 -8.64 2.82
N ASN A 134 -4.01 -7.35 2.84
CA ASN A 134 -4.27 -6.62 1.61
C ASN A 134 -4.14 -5.11 1.80
N VAL A 135 -3.59 -4.43 0.79
CA VAL A 135 -3.75 -3.00 0.55
C VAL A 135 -4.20 -2.82 -0.89
N ASP A 136 -5.43 -2.35 -1.05
CA ASP A 136 -6.09 -2.14 -2.34
C ASP A 136 -6.50 -0.69 -2.50
N ALA A 137 -6.52 -0.21 -3.75
CA ALA A 137 -6.87 1.16 -4.05
C ALA A 137 -7.72 1.28 -5.32
N ILE A 138 -8.68 2.20 -5.29
CA ILE A 138 -9.52 2.57 -6.43
C ILE A 138 -9.31 4.05 -6.72
N GLY A 139 -9.24 4.42 -8.00
CA GLY A 139 -9.00 5.76 -8.47
C GLY A 139 -8.69 5.84 -9.96
N GLU A 140 -7.92 6.84 -10.37
CA GLU A 140 -7.52 7.07 -11.75
C GLU A 140 -5.99 7.12 -11.84
N GLU A 141 -5.38 6.21 -12.60
CA GLU A 141 -3.93 6.22 -12.87
C GLU A 141 -3.60 7.26 -13.95
N SER A 142 -2.45 7.93 -13.83
CA SER A 142 -1.92 8.73 -14.95
C SER A 142 -1.44 7.82 -16.08
N GLU A 143 -1.36 8.33 -17.30
CA GLU A 143 -0.84 7.57 -18.43
C GLU A 143 0.60 7.13 -18.15
N GLN A 144 0.90 5.86 -18.48
CA GLN A 144 2.25 5.33 -18.38
C GLN A 144 3.14 6.05 -19.40
N GLN A 145 4.23 6.68 -18.96
CA GLN A 145 5.32 6.94 -19.88
C GLN A 145 5.97 5.58 -20.22
N MET A 146 5.57 4.98 -21.34
CA MET A 146 6.42 4.03 -22.03
C MET A 146 7.72 4.78 -22.35
N VAL A 147 8.81 4.43 -21.67
CA VAL A 147 10.14 4.75 -22.16
C VAL A 147 10.34 3.87 -23.40
N VAL A 148 9.95 4.40 -24.57
CA VAL A 148 10.42 3.88 -25.85
C VAL A 148 11.91 4.22 -25.88
N LEU A 149 12.74 3.28 -25.46
CA LEU A 149 14.15 3.29 -25.82
C LEU A 149 14.22 3.06 -27.33
N GLU A 150 14.11 4.14 -28.10
CA GLU A 150 14.52 4.14 -29.50
C GLU A 150 16.01 3.81 -29.54
N SER A 151 16.29 2.54 -29.78
CA SER A 151 17.62 2.05 -30.09
C SER A 151 17.99 2.65 -31.44
N ARG A 152 18.76 3.74 -31.46
CA ARG A 152 19.39 4.21 -32.71
C ARG A 152 20.52 3.23 -33.02
N PRO A 153 20.50 2.49 -34.15
CA PRO A 153 21.70 1.81 -34.60
C PRO A 153 22.65 2.88 -35.12
N GLU A 154 23.79 3.07 -34.45
CA GLU A 154 24.91 3.80 -35.03
C GLU A 154 25.40 3.03 -36.25
N VAL A 155 25.07 3.53 -37.44
CA VAL A 155 25.70 3.09 -38.68
C VAL A 155 26.98 3.89 -38.81
N ASN A 156 28.11 3.29 -38.43
CA ASN A 156 29.42 3.81 -38.79
C ASN A 156 29.66 3.54 -40.28
N LEU A 157 29.82 4.61 -41.06
CA LEU A 157 30.39 4.60 -42.42
C LEU A 157 31.87 5.02 -42.34
#